data_AF-A0A7J4SGE0-F1
#
_entry.id   AF-A0A7J4SGE0-F1
#
_cell.length_a   1.000
_cell.length_b   1.000
_cell.length_c   1.000
_cell.angle_alpha   90.00
_cell.angle_beta   90.00
_cell.angle_gamma   90.00
#
_symmetry.space_group_name_H-M   'P 1'
#
loop_
_entity.id
_entity.type
_entity.pdbx_description
1 polymer ?
#
loop_
_entity_poly.entity_id
_entity_poly.type
_entity_poly.pdbx_seq_one_letter_code
_entity_poly.pdbx_strand_id
1 'polypeptide(L)'
;DRNGTVIHRWAEISIDGLRLSSPLSQGTFDVDLSNGAVIKNLPGDDVVIERFPRLSHRTTIDGGHTVRLVLLDIDVDPNATDLNRNLDMNSRGILNLFDENQARNLFLHFEVGGQTTVEPRYIDHWTAEHTLRIATGDLDGYSGFGPKGPLSGADGLTFHSDTESFGLEVMIQRVKVIP
;
A
#
# COMPACT_ATOMS: atom_id res chain seq x y z
N ASP A 1 -22.72 15.49 -8.82
CA ASP A 1 -23.86 14.92 -9.55
C ASP A 1 -24.64 16.08 -10.21
N ARG A 2 -25.85 15.85 -10.73
CA ARG A 2 -26.70 16.92 -11.30
C ARG A 2 -27.19 17.94 -10.25
N ASN A 3 -27.01 17.66 -8.96
CA ASN A 3 -27.45 18.46 -7.82
C ASN A 3 -26.28 19.17 -7.11
N GLY A 4 -25.06 19.06 -7.63
CA GLY A 4 -23.86 19.66 -7.04
C GLY A 4 -23.17 18.84 -5.95
N THR A 5 -23.64 17.63 -5.64
CA THR A 5 -22.98 16.73 -4.67
C THR A 5 -21.69 16.18 -5.25
N VAL A 6 -20.58 16.28 -4.52
CA VAL A 6 -19.32 15.62 -4.92
C VAL A 6 -19.48 14.12 -4.74
N ILE A 7 -19.42 13.38 -5.85
CA ILE A 7 -19.56 11.92 -5.88
C ILE A 7 -18.29 11.20 -6.36
N HIS A 8 -17.30 11.97 -6.82
CA HIS A 8 -15.98 11.48 -7.18
C HIS A 8 -14.94 12.32 -6.44
N ARG A 9 -14.02 11.63 -5.77
CA ARG A 9 -12.89 12.23 -5.05
C ARG A 9 -11.64 11.46 -5.47
N TRP A 10 -10.54 12.17 -5.62
CA TRP A 10 -9.24 11.59 -5.95
C TRP A 10 -8.16 12.29 -5.13
N ALA A 11 -7.07 11.58 -4.88
CA ALA A 11 -5.86 12.13 -4.27
C ALA A 11 -4.65 11.44 -4.91
N GLU A 12 -3.60 12.20 -5.15
CA GLU A 12 -2.30 11.73 -5.58
C GLU A 12 -1.27 12.24 -4.59
N ILE A 13 -0.46 11.33 -4.07
CA ILE A 13 0.44 11.59 -2.95
C ILE A 13 1.74 10.84 -3.21
N SER A 14 2.84 11.55 -3.07
CA SER A 14 4.16 10.94 -2.91
C SER A 14 4.41 10.69 -1.42
N ILE A 15 4.89 9.50 -1.09
CA ILE A 15 5.28 9.14 0.27
C ILE A 15 6.76 8.79 0.28
N ASP A 16 7.45 9.28 1.30
CA ASP A 16 8.86 9.01 1.48
C ASP A 16 9.09 7.77 2.34
N GLY A 17 10.22 7.10 2.08
CA GLY A 17 10.68 5.94 2.82
C GLY A 17 12.07 6.16 3.42
N LEU A 18 12.58 5.13 4.10
CA LEU A 18 13.92 5.10 4.68
C LEU A 18 14.71 3.95 4.08
N ARG A 19 15.93 4.21 3.61
CA ARG A 19 16.91 3.17 3.23
C ARG A 19 17.98 3.05 4.29
N LEU A 20 18.23 1.83 4.75
CA LEU A 20 19.35 1.47 5.59
C LEU A 20 20.39 0.72 4.75
N SER A 21 21.59 1.29 4.61
CA SER A 21 22.65 0.73 3.77
C SER A 21 23.84 0.28 4.61
N SER A 22 24.21 -0.98 4.51
CA SER A 22 25.39 -1.55 5.18
C SER A 22 26.43 -1.98 4.14
N PRO A 23 27.63 -1.38 4.13
CA PRO A 23 28.68 -1.79 3.21
C PRO A 23 29.18 -3.20 3.53
N LEU A 24 29.34 -4.03 2.51
CA LEU A 24 29.91 -5.38 2.60
C LEU A 24 31.28 -5.42 1.92
N SER A 25 31.97 -6.55 2.02
CA SER A 25 33.22 -6.79 1.27
C SER A 25 33.01 -6.71 -0.26
N GLN A 26 31.79 -7.01 -0.74
CA GLN A 26 31.35 -6.80 -2.11
C GLN A 26 29.93 -6.21 -2.10
N GLY A 27 29.78 -4.97 -2.57
CA GLY A 27 28.49 -4.27 -2.67
C GLY A 27 27.92 -3.75 -1.34
N THR A 28 26.64 -3.42 -1.34
CA THR A 28 25.89 -2.89 -0.19
C THR A 28 24.67 -3.77 0.12
N PHE A 29 24.50 -4.15 1.38
CA PHE A 29 23.23 -4.70 1.84
C PHE A 29 22.28 -3.55 2.17
N ASP A 30 21.19 -3.44 1.40
CA ASP A 30 20.20 -2.39 1.56
C ASP A 30 18.89 -2.95 2.13
N VAL A 31 18.31 -2.24 3.09
CA VAL A 31 16.96 -2.47 3.60
C VAL A 31 16.12 -1.23 3.36
N ASP A 32 15.15 -1.34 2.46
CA ASP A 32 14.18 -0.29 2.16
C ASP A 32 12.91 -0.46 3.01
N LEU A 33 12.59 0.60 3.74
CA LEU A 33 11.38 0.74 4.53
C LEU A 33 10.50 1.79 3.86
N SER A 34 9.51 1.35 3.08
CA SER A 34 8.62 2.25 2.33
C SER A 34 7.17 1.84 2.53
N ASN A 35 6.31 2.79 2.90
CA ASN A 35 4.88 2.55 3.08
C ASN A 35 4.52 1.35 4.00
N GLY A 36 5.34 1.11 5.04
CA GLY A 36 5.20 -0.05 5.91
C GLY A 36 5.72 -1.37 5.35
N ALA A 37 6.12 -1.43 4.08
CA ALA A 37 6.85 -2.55 3.52
C ALA A 37 8.29 -2.62 4.06
N VAL A 38 8.88 -3.81 3.99
CA VAL A 38 10.30 -4.06 4.29
C VAL A 38 10.86 -4.87 3.13
N ILE A 39 11.82 -4.29 2.42
CA ILE A 39 12.42 -4.87 1.22
C ILE A 39 13.92 -4.99 1.46
N LYS A 40 14.45 -6.20 1.32
CA LYS A 40 15.87 -6.50 1.47
C LYS A 40 16.51 -6.73 0.11
N ASN A 41 17.67 -6.11 -0.07
CA ASN A 41 18.49 -6.23 -1.27
C ASN A 41 19.91 -6.61 -0.85
N LEU A 42 20.28 -7.87 -1.10
CA LEU A 42 21.65 -8.35 -0.88
C LEU A 42 22.39 -8.35 -2.22
N PRO A 43 23.66 -7.89 -2.29
CA PRO A 43 24.42 -7.89 -3.52
C PRO A 43 24.51 -9.30 -4.14
N GLY A 44 24.02 -9.44 -5.37
CA GLY A 44 24.07 -10.69 -6.13
C GLY A 44 22.85 -11.60 -5.96
N ASP A 45 21.92 -11.25 -5.07
CA ASP A 45 20.67 -11.99 -4.84
C ASP A 45 19.45 -11.24 -5.41
N ASP A 46 18.35 -11.98 -5.55
CA ASP A 46 17.04 -11.39 -5.84
C ASP A 46 16.50 -10.61 -4.64
N VAL A 47 15.74 -9.56 -4.91
CA VAL A 47 15.08 -8.80 -3.85
C VAL A 47 14.06 -9.63 -3.08
N VAL A 48 14.09 -9.48 -1.75
CA VAL A 48 13.18 -10.13 -0.82
C VAL A 48 12.24 -9.09 -0.21
N ILE A 49 10.94 -9.24 -0.44
CA ILE A 49 9.90 -8.49 0.28
C ILE A 49 9.57 -9.27 1.55
N GLU A 50 10.05 -8.81 2.71
CA GLU A 50 9.74 -9.43 3.99
C GLU A 50 8.37 -9.04 4.53
N ARG A 51 7.93 -7.83 4.18
CA ARG A 51 6.63 -7.31 4.58
C ARG A 51 6.07 -6.43 3.47
N PHE A 52 4.79 -6.60 3.17
CA PHE A 52 4.05 -5.82 2.18
C PHE A 52 3.39 -4.58 2.80
N PRO A 53 3.06 -3.54 2.01
CA PRO A 53 2.27 -2.42 2.49
C PRO A 53 0.87 -2.86 2.94
N ARG A 54 0.27 -2.07 3.84
CA ARG A 54 -1.01 -2.42 4.47
C ARG A 54 -2.19 -1.93 3.64
N LEU A 55 -2.68 -2.82 2.78
CA LEU A 55 -3.98 -2.73 2.14
C LEU A 55 -4.84 -3.89 2.63
N SER A 56 -6.04 -3.60 3.13
CA SER A 56 -6.90 -4.63 3.72
C SER A 56 -8.37 -4.28 3.53
N HIS A 57 -9.22 -5.29 3.56
CA HIS A 57 -10.65 -5.15 3.77
C HIS A 57 -11.09 -6.00 4.97
N ARG A 58 -12.27 -5.68 5.51
CA ARG A 58 -12.90 -6.48 6.55
C ARG A 58 -14.41 -6.46 6.37
N THR A 59 -15.03 -7.61 6.59
CA THR A 59 -16.48 -7.71 6.75
C THR A 59 -16.92 -7.19 8.11
N THR A 60 -17.91 -6.32 8.09
CA THR A 60 -18.60 -5.72 9.23
C THR A 60 -19.62 -6.70 9.82
N ILE A 61 -20.14 -6.41 11.01
CA ILE A 61 -21.08 -7.32 11.72
C ILE A 61 -22.41 -7.42 10.97
N ASP A 62 -22.81 -6.37 10.28
CA ASP A 62 -24.00 -6.25 9.44
C ASP A 62 -23.79 -6.78 8.01
N GLY A 63 -22.63 -7.36 7.70
CA GLY A 63 -22.34 -8.00 6.41
C GLY A 63 -21.84 -7.06 5.31
N GLY A 64 -21.68 -5.76 5.59
CA GLY A 64 -20.99 -4.82 4.69
C GLY A 64 -19.46 -4.94 4.78
N HIS A 65 -18.74 -4.10 4.04
CA HIS A 65 -17.26 -4.10 4.02
C HIS A 65 -16.66 -2.78 4.48
N THR A 66 -15.46 -2.84 5.02
CA THR A 66 -14.58 -1.67 5.24
C THR A 66 -13.23 -1.93 4.58
N VAL A 67 -12.88 -1.11 3.60
CA VAL A 67 -11.58 -1.09 2.93
C VAL A 67 -10.69 -0.06 3.63
N ARG A 68 -9.49 -0.49 4.03
CA ARG A 68 -8.51 0.36 4.71
C ARG A 68 -7.16 0.34 3.99
N LEU A 69 -6.68 1.52 3.65
CA LEU A 69 -5.33 1.77 3.16
C LEU A 69 -4.62 2.71 4.14
N VAL A 70 -3.54 2.22 4.76
CA VAL A 70 -2.70 3.01 5.66
C VAL A 70 -1.40 3.33 4.93
N LEU A 71 -1.23 4.61 4.60
CA LEU A 71 -0.02 5.14 4.02
C LEU A 71 0.96 5.55 5.13
N LEU A 72 2.24 5.25 4.98
CA LEU A 72 3.30 5.69 5.90
C LEU A 72 4.27 6.60 5.14
N ASP A 73 4.36 7.84 5.62
CA ASP A 73 5.25 8.86 5.09
C ASP A 73 6.34 9.19 6.12
N ILE A 74 7.60 9.10 5.70
CA ILE A 74 8.77 9.22 6.57
C ILE A 74 9.60 10.45 6.17
N ASP A 75 9.62 11.46 7.04
CA ASP A 75 10.50 12.62 6.94
C ASP A 75 11.79 12.34 7.73
N VAL A 76 12.93 12.27 7.04
CA VAL A 76 14.23 11.96 7.66
C VAL A 76 15.03 13.25 7.85
N ASP A 77 15.39 13.56 9.09
CA ASP A 77 16.28 14.68 9.36
C ASP A 77 17.64 14.46 8.67
N PRO A 78 18.20 15.44 7.94
CA PRO A 78 19.49 15.27 7.26
C PRO A 78 20.64 14.86 8.20
N ASN A 79 20.52 15.16 9.50
CA ASN A 79 21.50 14.79 10.51
C ASN A 79 21.34 13.34 11.02
N ALA A 80 20.25 12.65 10.64
CA ALA A 80 19.96 11.25 10.97
C ALA A 80 20.57 10.24 9.97
N THR A 81 21.67 10.62 9.31
CA THR A 81 22.31 9.86 8.23
C THR A 81 23.46 8.94 8.67
N ASP A 82 23.85 8.98 9.94
CA ASP A 82 24.92 8.16 10.50
C ASP A 82 24.38 6.86 11.10
N LEU A 83 24.81 5.71 10.56
CA LEU A 83 24.38 4.35 10.95
C LEU A 83 24.70 3.98 12.41
N ASN A 84 25.56 4.74 13.09
CA ASN A 84 25.99 4.45 14.47
C ASN A 84 25.26 5.26 15.55
N ARG A 85 24.15 5.93 15.22
CA ARG A 85 23.34 6.67 16.18
C ARG A 85 22.03 5.95 16.46
N ASN A 86 21.54 6.09 17.68
CA ASN A 86 20.15 5.75 17.99
C ASN A 86 19.28 6.72 17.19
N LEU A 87 18.34 6.18 16.40
CA LEU A 87 17.39 6.98 15.65
C LEU A 87 16.07 6.99 16.41
N ASP A 88 15.57 8.16 16.74
CA ASP A 88 14.27 8.34 17.36
C ASP A 88 13.20 8.60 16.29
N MET A 89 12.08 7.90 16.40
CA MET A 89 10.94 8.04 15.49
C MET A 89 9.80 8.77 16.21
N ASN A 90 9.51 9.98 15.78
CA ASN A 90 8.45 10.81 16.35
C ASN A 90 7.24 10.86 15.42
N SER A 91 6.06 10.52 15.96
CA SER A 91 4.81 10.68 15.23
C SER A 91 4.53 12.17 14.96
N ARG A 92 4.14 12.49 13.72
CA ARG A 92 3.66 13.80 13.27
C ARG A 92 2.14 13.80 13.08
N GLY A 93 1.46 12.81 13.66
CA GLY A 93 0.02 12.61 13.57
C GLY A 93 -0.42 11.94 12.28
N ILE A 94 -1.74 11.87 12.12
CA ILE A 94 -2.41 11.16 11.02
C ILE A 94 -3.23 12.17 10.21
N LEU A 95 -3.20 12.03 8.88
CA LEU A 95 -4.08 12.75 7.96
C LEU A 95 -5.08 11.79 7.33
N ASN A 96 -6.38 12.01 7.53
CA ASN A 96 -7.41 11.23 6.86
C ASN A 96 -7.70 11.86 5.49
N LEU A 97 -7.45 11.11 4.42
CA LEU A 97 -7.71 11.53 3.04
C LEU A 97 -9.15 11.19 2.66
N PHE A 98 -9.57 9.98 3.03
CA PHE A 98 -10.91 9.44 2.79
C PHE A 98 -11.38 8.78 4.08
N ASP A 99 -12.61 9.11 4.46
CA ASP A 99 -13.32 8.56 5.63
C ASP A 99 -14.80 8.51 5.24
N GLU A 100 -15.10 7.59 4.32
CA GLU A 100 -16.40 7.50 3.64
C GLU A 100 -17.12 6.25 4.11
N ASN A 101 -18.32 6.38 4.65
CA ASN A 101 -19.11 5.22 5.08
C ASN A 101 -19.89 4.54 3.94
N GLN A 102 -19.96 5.18 2.77
CA GLN A 102 -20.80 4.77 1.64
C GLN A 102 -20.05 4.92 0.30
N ALA A 103 -18.78 4.52 0.26
CA ALA A 103 -18.03 4.46 -0.99
C ALA A 103 -18.59 3.35 -1.88
N ARG A 104 -18.62 3.59 -3.20
CA ARG A 104 -19.13 2.61 -4.19
C ARG A 104 -18.05 2.06 -5.10
N ASN A 105 -16.96 2.80 -5.25
CA ASN A 105 -15.87 2.44 -6.13
C ASN A 105 -14.56 2.89 -5.49
N LEU A 106 -13.54 2.05 -5.58
CA LEU A 106 -12.17 2.38 -5.26
C LEU A 106 -11.34 2.15 -6.52
N PHE A 107 -10.49 3.10 -6.86
CA PHE A 107 -9.44 2.87 -7.83
C PHE A 107 -8.10 3.23 -7.22
N LEU A 108 -7.19 2.26 -7.17
CA LEU A 108 -5.84 2.42 -6.65
C LEU A 108 -4.84 2.15 -7.77
N HIS A 109 -4.02 3.15 -8.05
CA HIS A 109 -2.83 3.04 -8.88
C HIS A 109 -1.64 3.52 -8.06
N PHE A 110 -0.50 2.86 -8.18
CA PHE A 110 0.70 3.19 -7.43
C PHE A 110 1.94 2.86 -8.25
N GLU A 111 3.01 3.57 -7.95
CA GLU A 111 4.35 3.33 -8.48
C GLU A 111 5.31 3.17 -7.29
N VAL A 112 6.23 2.21 -7.39
CA VAL A 112 7.30 1.97 -6.43
C VAL A 112 8.62 2.35 -7.10
N GLY A 113 9.19 3.46 -6.66
CA GLY A 113 10.50 3.90 -7.12
C GLY A 113 11.59 2.85 -6.85
N GLY A 114 12.54 2.75 -7.77
CA GLY A 114 13.69 1.85 -7.65
C GLY A 114 13.55 0.59 -8.51
N GLN A 115 13.32 -0.56 -7.87
CA GLN A 115 13.40 -1.86 -8.54
C GLN A 115 12.07 -2.28 -9.18
N THR A 116 12.11 -2.64 -10.47
CA THR A 116 10.92 -2.93 -11.30
C THR A 116 10.18 -4.23 -10.93
N THR A 117 10.77 -5.09 -10.10
CA THR A 117 10.18 -6.39 -9.71
C THR A 117 9.30 -6.31 -8.46
N VAL A 118 9.27 -5.18 -7.75
CA VAL A 118 8.53 -5.03 -6.49
C VAL A 118 7.03 -4.84 -6.74
N GLU A 119 6.64 -3.93 -7.64
CA GLU A 119 5.23 -3.62 -7.90
C GLU A 119 4.40 -4.84 -8.31
N PRO A 120 4.86 -5.71 -9.25
CA PRO A 120 4.07 -6.87 -9.65
C PRO A 120 3.83 -7.84 -8.48
N ARG A 121 4.78 -7.93 -7.54
CA ARG A 121 4.64 -8.77 -6.35
C ARG A 121 3.65 -8.19 -5.33
N TYR A 122 3.52 -6.86 -5.25
CA TYR A 122 2.48 -6.23 -4.43
C TYR A 122 1.09 -6.49 -5.00
N ILE A 123 0.95 -6.36 -6.32
CA ILE A 123 -0.28 -6.68 -7.04
C ILE A 123 -0.65 -8.14 -6.77
N ASP A 124 0.27 -9.08 -7.04
CA ASP A 124 0.04 -10.51 -6.80
C ASP A 124 -0.36 -10.80 -5.35
N HIS A 125 0.35 -10.22 -4.38
CA HIS A 125 0.03 -10.40 -2.95
C HIS A 125 -1.39 -9.96 -2.61
N TRP A 126 -1.85 -8.81 -3.11
CA TRP A 126 -3.18 -8.30 -2.79
C TRP A 126 -4.30 -8.96 -3.60
N THR A 127 -4.02 -9.46 -4.81
CA THR A 127 -5.03 -10.05 -5.70
C THR A 127 -5.01 -11.57 -5.76
N ALA A 128 -4.14 -12.25 -5.00
CA ALA A 128 -3.97 -13.70 -5.07
C ALA A 128 -5.28 -14.50 -4.93
N GLU A 129 -6.17 -14.11 -4.00
CA GLU A 129 -7.47 -14.77 -3.84
C GLU A 129 -8.37 -14.58 -5.06
N HIS A 130 -8.42 -13.37 -5.62
CA HIS A 130 -9.18 -13.10 -6.84
C HIS A 130 -8.67 -13.95 -8.01
N THR A 131 -7.34 -14.04 -8.18
CA THR A 131 -6.73 -14.90 -9.21
C THR A 131 -7.11 -16.36 -9.03
N LEU A 132 -7.10 -16.86 -7.79
CA LEU A 132 -7.51 -18.24 -7.49
C LEU A 132 -8.99 -18.48 -7.82
N ARG A 133 -9.88 -17.57 -7.41
CA ARG A 133 -11.34 -17.66 -7.64
C ARG A 133 -11.68 -17.69 -9.12
N ILE A 134 -10.97 -16.90 -9.94
CA ILE A 134 -11.09 -16.95 -11.40
C ILE A 134 -10.67 -18.30 -11.94
N ALA A 135 -9.53 -18.82 -11.49
CA ALA A 135 -9.02 -20.10 -11.97
C ALA A 135 -9.94 -21.29 -11.60
N THR A 136 -10.65 -21.21 -10.48
CA THR A 136 -11.63 -22.22 -10.04
C THR A 136 -13.04 -21.99 -10.60
N GLY A 137 -13.30 -20.85 -11.24
CA GLY A 137 -14.62 -20.47 -11.72
C GLY A 137 -15.62 -20.12 -10.62
N ASP A 138 -15.14 -19.77 -9.43
CA ASP A 138 -15.95 -19.50 -8.23
C ASP A 138 -15.86 -18.03 -7.81
N LEU A 139 -16.27 -17.13 -8.71
CA LEU A 139 -16.33 -15.69 -8.44
C LEU A 139 -17.61 -15.26 -7.71
N ASP A 140 -18.62 -16.14 -7.63
CA ASP A 140 -19.89 -15.81 -7.01
C ASP A 140 -19.69 -15.54 -5.51
N GLY A 141 -20.15 -14.37 -5.05
CA GLY A 141 -19.96 -13.93 -3.66
C GLY A 141 -18.51 -13.63 -3.29
N TYR A 142 -17.60 -13.49 -4.27
CA TYR A 142 -16.26 -12.99 -3.98
C TYR A 142 -16.31 -11.50 -3.60
N SER A 143 -15.67 -11.16 -2.49
CA SER A 143 -15.35 -9.78 -2.16
C SER A 143 -13.91 -9.65 -1.69
N GLY A 144 -13.17 -8.74 -2.33
CA GLY A 144 -11.74 -8.58 -2.12
C GLY A 144 -11.09 -7.72 -3.19
N PHE A 145 -9.75 -7.62 -3.15
CA PHE A 145 -9.01 -6.85 -4.12
C PHE A 145 -8.77 -7.64 -5.40
N GLY A 146 -8.94 -6.96 -6.54
CA GLY A 146 -8.62 -7.50 -7.84
C GLY A 146 -8.16 -6.40 -8.79
N PRO A 147 -7.69 -6.76 -9.99
CA PRO A 147 -7.43 -5.80 -11.04
C PRO A 147 -8.71 -5.04 -11.40
N LYS A 148 -8.59 -3.75 -11.71
CA LYS A 148 -9.70 -2.94 -12.23
C LYS A 148 -10.11 -3.34 -13.65
N GLY A 149 -9.17 -3.87 -14.42
CA GLY A 149 -9.35 -4.25 -15.82
C GLY A 149 -8.73 -5.62 -16.11
N PRO A 150 -7.69 -5.71 -16.97
CA PRO A 150 -7.08 -6.98 -17.33
C PRO A 150 -6.46 -7.68 -16.12
N LEU A 151 -6.38 -9.02 -16.18
CA LEU A 151 -5.79 -9.84 -15.11
C LEU A 151 -4.34 -9.46 -14.75
N SER A 152 -3.64 -8.79 -15.66
CA SER A 152 -2.29 -8.29 -15.42
C SER A 152 -2.22 -7.20 -14.34
N GLY A 153 -3.34 -6.55 -13.99
CA GLY A 153 -3.36 -5.43 -13.06
C GLY A 153 -2.70 -4.15 -13.59
N ALA A 154 -2.37 -4.10 -14.88
CA ALA A 154 -1.69 -2.96 -15.52
C ALA A 154 -2.48 -1.64 -15.42
N ASP A 155 -3.81 -1.74 -15.35
CA ASP A 155 -4.68 -0.58 -15.19
C ASP A 155 -4.90 -0.22 -13.71
N GLY A 156 -4.22 -0.88 -12.77
CA GLY A 156 -4.36 -0.72 -11.32
C GLY A 156 -5.38 -1.67 -10.67
N LEU A 157 -5.65 -1.40 -9.39
CA LEU A 157 -6.43 -2.24 -8.49
C LEU A 157 -7.77 -1.61 -8.14
N THR A 158 -8.75 -2.47 -7.87
CA THR A 158 -10.06 -2.10 -7.34
C THR A 158 -10.42 -3.01 -6.18
N PHE A 159 -11.43 -2.60 -5.42
CA PHE A 159 -12.14 -3.47 -4.50
C PHE A 159 -13.41 -3.99 -5.18
N HIS A 160 -13.55 -5.31 -5.26
CA HIS A 160 -14.77 -5.98 -5.70
C HIS A 160 -15.65 -6.20 -4.47
N SER A 161 -16.80 -5.55 -4.46
CA SER A 161 -17.77 -5.64 -3.37
C SER A 161 -19.01 -6.40 -3.85
N ASP A 162 -19.54 -7.26 -2.99
CA ASP A 162 -20.83 -7.92 -3.16
C ASP A 162 -22.00 -7.08 -2.61
N THR A 163 -21.72 -5.91 -2.02
CA THR A 163 -22.68 -4.91 -1.54
C THR A 163 -22.70 -3.66 -2.42
N GLU A 164 -23.78 -2.85 -2.33
CA GLU A 164 -23.88 -1.59 -3.11
C GLU A 164 -22.82 -0.55 -2.70
N SER A 165 -22.43 -0.57 -1.42
CA SER A 165 -21.44 0.34 -0.85
C SER A 165 -20.59 -0.34 0.21
N PHE A 166 -19.45 0.29 0.52
CA PHE A 166 -18.51 -0.11 1.55
C PHE A 166 -17.93 1.12 2.24
N GLY A 167 -17.42 0.93 3.46
CA GLY A 167 -16.61 1.92 4.15
C GLY A 167 -15.23 2.04 3.50
N LEU A 168 -14.76 3.25 3.23
CA LEU A 168 -13.42 3.52 2.71
C LEU A 168 -12.67 4.42 3.68
N GLU A 169 -11.59 3.89 4.22
CA GLU A 169 -10.67 4.59 5.10
C GLU A 169 -9.28 4.65 4.44
N VAL A 170 -8.83 5.85 4.10
CA VAL A 170 -7.48 6.07 3.60
C VAL A 170 -6.82 7.15 4.43
N MET A 171 -5.72 6.80 5.07
CA MET A 171 -5.02 7.68 6.00
C MET A 171 -3.52 7.68 5.76
N ILE A 172 -2.86 8.82 6.01
CA ILE A 172 -1.41 8.96 6.01
C ILE A 172 -0.94 9.09 7.45
N GLN A 173 -0.11 8.16 7.89
CA GLN A 173 0.67 8.26 9.10
C GLN A 173 1.99 8.95 8.77
N ARG A 174 2.27 10.07 9.43
CA ARG A 174 3.51 10.82 9.20
C ARG A 174 4.46 10.59 10.36
N VAL A 175 5.70 10.28 10.05
CA VAL A 175 6.76 10.03 11.03
C VAL A 175 7.94 10.92 10.70
N LYS A 176 8.55 11.52 11.71
CA LYS A 176 9.84 12.19 11.59
C LYS A 176 10.93 11.35 12.25
N VAL A 177 11.99 11.04 11.51
CA VAL A 177 13.20 10.39 12.03
C VAL A 177 14.20 11.47 12.41
N ILE A 178 14.69 11.43 13.65
CA ILE A 178 15.69 12.35 14.19
C ILE A 178 16.86 11.58 14.82
N PRO A 179 18.07 12.16 14.89
CA PRO A 179 19.24 11.55 15.52
C PRO A 179 19.21 11.63 17.05
#